data_AF-A0A948G399-F1
#
_entry.id   AF-A0A948G399-F1
#
_cell.length_a   1.000
_cell.length_b   1.000
_cell.length_c   1.000
_cell.angle_alpha   90.00
_cell.angle_beta   90.00
_cell.angle_gamma   90.00
#
_symmetry.space_group_name_H-M   'P 1'
#
loop_
_entity.id
_entity.type
_entity.pdbx_description
1 polymer ?
#
loop_
_entity_poly.entity_id
_entity_poly.type
_entity_poly.pdbx_seq_one_letter_code
_entity_poly.pdbx_strand_id
1 'polypeptide(L)'
;MFSFLLFDIFAANAAEVFLESKKQQVALEEQFIVDVFLNTTEESINAVEGKIFFPDNFLEVKEIQDGNSIINFWVEKPFLNSKSNISYAGIIPGGYKETKGFLFSIVFQAKANGNGIIEIRDVKSLLNDGKGTLTKTIVKNLEFKVQNLSKDPAILKNYILTPQEDKDLPEDFKPEIAQNPTMFNKKWFIVFSTQDKGLGIADYAIYESRKIEKQIAADAWEKATSPYVLKDQDLESFIYVKAIDKAGNERIVVTDPKYLLKQHKTWLNLIIIAIVLVIVFIASKILWKKYIKSYK
;
A
#
# COMPACT_ATOMS: atom_id res chain seq x y z
N MET A 1 -25.29 -15.77 -57.81
CA MET A 1 -24.03 -15.22 -57.25
C MET A 1 -24.04 -15.55 -55.77
N PHE A 2 -23.32 -16.59 -55.34
CA PHE A 2 -23.26 -16.98 -53.93
C PHE A 2 -22.32 -16.00 -53.20
N SER A 3 -22.89 -15.16 -52.33
CA SER A 3 -22.11 -14.30 -51.45
C SER A 3 -21.67 -15.13 -50.25
N PHE A 4 -20.37 -15.42 -50.17
CA PHE A 4 -19.76 -15.97 -48.97
C PHE A 4 -19.57 -14.83 -47.98
N LEU A 5 -20.38 -14.82 -46.91
CA LEU A 5 -20.11 -14.02 -45.71
C LEU A 5 -18.91 -14.65 -45.00
N LEU A 6 -17.73 -14.06 -45.20
CA LEU A 6 -16.56 -14.29 -44.36
C LEU A 6 -16.85 -13.65 -43.00
N PHE A 7 -17.21 -14.47 -42.01
CA PHE A 7 -17.15 -14.07 -40.61
C PHE A 7 -15.68 -14.05 -40.21
N ASP A 8 -15.11 -12.86 -40.08
CA ASP A 8 -13.85 -12.68 -39.36
C ASP A 8 -14.07 -13.15 -37.92
N ILE A 9 -13.49 -14.30 -37.60
CA ILE A 9 -13.39 -14.78 -36.23
C ILE A 9 -12.36 -13.86 -35.56
N PHE A 10 -12.83 -12.76 -34.98
CA PHE A 10 -12.00 -12.00 -34.05
C PHE A 10 -11.67 -12.94 -32.89
N ALA A 11 -10.43 -13.41 -32.84
CA ALA A 11 -9.88 -14.05 -31.66
C ALA A 11 -9.99 -13.03 -30.53
N ALA A 12 -10.96 -13.21 -29.65
CA ALA A 12 -11.09 -12.38 -28.47
C ALA A 12 -9.88 -12.68 -27.57
N ASN A 13 -8.95 -11.73 -27.49
CA ASN A 13 -7.88 -11.79 -26.51
C ASN A 13 -8.53 -11.79 -25.11
N ALA A 14 -7.99 -12.62 -24.23
CA ALA A 14 -8.42 -12.70 -22.85
C ALA A 14 -7.17 -12.56 -21.99
N ALA A 15 -7.23 -11.69 -20.99
CA ALA A 15 -6.26 -11.74 -19.91
C ALA A 15 -6.29 -13.12 -19.24
N GLU A 16 -5.17 -13.57 -18.72
CA GLU A 16 -5.06 -14.81 -17.98
C GLU A 16 -4.44 -14.53 -16.61
N VAL A 17 -5.10 -14.98 -15.55
CA VAL A 17 -4.47 -15.10 -14.22
C VAL A 17 -4.08 -16.54 -14.02
N PHE A 18 -2.82 -16.79 -13.68
CA PHE A 18 -2.32 -18.16 -13.57
C PHE A 18 -1.44 -18.38 -12.36
N LEU A 19 -1.45 -19.63 -11.91
CA LEU A 19 -0.60 -20.12 -10.83
C LEU A 19 0.61 -20.86 -11.40
N GLU A 20 1.77 -20.61 -10.82
CA GLU A 20 3.00 -21.32 -11.14
C GLU A 20 3.68 -21.79 -9.86
N SER A 21 4.30 -22.97 -9.90
CA SER A 21 5.16 -23.44 -8.83
C SER A 21 6.33 -24.22 -9.42
N LYS A 22 7.50 -24.11 -8.78
CA LYS A 22 8.68 -24.92 -9.14
C LYS A 22 8.46 -26.42 -8.87
N LYS A 23 7.47 -26.78 -8.03
CA LYS A 23 7.16 -28.17 -7.66
C LYS A 23 5.65 -28.38 -7.64
N GLN A 24 5.20 -29.45 -8.29
CA GLN A 24 3.82 -29.95 -8.17
C GLN A 24 3.75 -31.27 -7.39
N GLN A 25 4.89 -31.95 -7.22
CA GLN A 25 5.03 -33.07 -6.28
C GLN A 25 5.78 -32.58 -5.06
N VAL A 26 5.12 -32.64 -3.92
CA VAL A 26 5.58 -32.05 -2.65
C VAL A 26 5.63 -33.15 -1.60
N ALA A 27 6.66 -33.16 -0.76
CA ALA A 27 6.74 -34.09 0.35
C ALA A 27 5.80 -33.68 1.50
N LEU A 28 5.39 -34.64 2.33
CA LEU A 28 4.70 -34.32 3.58
C LEU A 28 5.59 -33.42 4.46
N GLU A 29 5.01 -32.41 5.11
CA GLU A 29 5.66 -31.34 5.88
C GLU A 29 6.50 -30.33 5.07
N GLU A 30 6.66 -30.53 3.76
CA GLU A 30 7.40 -29.62 2.88
C GLU A 30 6.64 -28.32 2.59
N GLN A 31 7.40 -27.24 2.63
CA GLN A 31 7.02 -25.91 2.20
C GLN A 31 7.37 -25.71 0.73
N PHE A 32 6.45 -25.11 -0.01
CA PHE A 32 6.63 -24.79 -1.42
C PHE A 32 5.93 -23.48 -1.74
N ILE A 33 6.44 -22.81 -2.78
CA ILE A 33 5.96 -21.50 -3.21
C ILE A 33 5.02 -21.68 -4.39
N VAL A 34 3.89 -21.00 -4.34
CA VAL A 34 2.95 -20.84 -5.45
C VAL A 34 2.87 -19.36 -5.79
N ASP A 35 3.30 -19.02 -6.99
CA ASP A 35 3.31 -17.66 -7.51
C ASP A 35 2.02 -17.40 -8.30
N VAL A 36 1.48 -16.20 -8.15
CA VAL A 36 0.30 -15.72 -8.88
C VAL A 36 0.74 -14.68 -9.90
N PHE A 37 0.39 -14.90 -11.16
CA PHE A 37 0.78 -14.05 -12.28
C PHE A 37 -0.42 -13.55 -13.08
N LEU A 38 -0.22 -12.42 -13.77
CA LEU A 38 -1.11 -11.87 -14.78
C LEU A 38 -0.40 -11.88 -16.14
N ASN A 39 -1.03 -12.49 -17.14
CA ASN A 39 -0.72 -12.34 -18.56
C ASN A 39 -1.82 -11.50 -19.18
N THR A 40 -1.47 -10.40 -19.84
CA THR A 40 -2.49 -9.49 -20.39
C THR A 40 -2.84 -9.78 -21.84
N THR A 41 -2.14 -10.71 -22.51
CA THR A 41 -2.44 -11.15 -23.88
C THR A 41 -2.66 -9.96 -24.83
N GLU A 42 -1.71 -9.02 -24.84
CA GLU A 42 -1.71 -7.75 -25.60
C GLU A 42 -2.69 -6.67 -25.14
N GLU A 43 -3.55 -6.94 -24.15
CA GLU A 43 -4.40 -5.92 -23.53
C GLU A 43 -3.61 -5.10 -22.52
N SER A 44 -4.01 -3.85 -22.31
CA SER A 44 -3.50 -3.04 -21.19
C SER A 44 -4.47 -3.17 -20.03
N ILE A 45 -4.02 -3.73 -18.91
CA ILE A 45 -4.84 -4.00 -17.72
C ILE A 45 -4.43 -3.05 -16.59
N ASN A 46 -5.40 -2.37 -15.97
CA ASN A 46 -5.12 -1.43 -14.88
C ASN A 46 -5.70 -1.84 -13.52
N ALA A 47 -6.46 -2.92 -13.45
CA ALA A 47 -6.92 -3.49 -12.19
C ALA A 47 -7.14 -4.99 -12.33
N VAL A 48 -6.87 -5.70 -11.24
CA VAL A 48 -7.15 -7.13 -11.11
C VAL A 48 -7.64 -7.43 -9.70
N GLU A 49 -8.70 -8.21 -9.59
CA GLU A 49 -9.19 -8.78 -8.35
C GLU A 49 -9.46 -10.27 -8.52
N GLY A 50 -9.39 -11.03 -7.42
CA GLY A 50 -9.70 -12.45 -7.42
C GLY A 50 -9.54 -13.09 -6.06
N LYS A 51 -9.79 -14.40 -6.02
CA LYS A 51 -9.65 -15.22 -4.84
C LYS A 51 -8.90 -16.50 -5.15
N ILE A 52 -7.97 -16.87 -4.28
CA ILE A 52 -7.27 -18.15 -4.33
C ILE A 52 -7.91 -19.08 -3.29
N PHE A 53 -8.40 -20.22 -3.76
CA PHE A 53 -8.95 -21.30 -2.94
C PHE A 53 -7.99 -22.49 -2.94
N PHE A 54 -7.81 -23.09 -1.77
CA PHE A 54 -6.95 -24.25 -1.61
C PHE A 54 -7.55 -25.21 -0.58
N PRO A 55 -7.25 -26.51 -0.67
CA PRO A 55 -7.76 -27.50 0.26
C PRO A 55 -7.00 -27.44 1.60
N ASP A 56 -7.64 -26.88 2.63
CA ASP A 56 -7.04 -26.66 3.96
C ASP A 56 -6.76 -27.96 4.73
N ASN A 57 -7.30 -29.09 4.30
CA ASN A 57 -6.95 -30.41 4.82
C ASN A 57 -5.57 -30.89 4.31
N PHE A 58 -5.11 -30.40 3.15
CA PHE A 58 -3.82 -30.75 2.57
C PHE A 58 -2.77 -29.65 2.76
N LEU A 59 -3.17 -28.38 2.79
CA LEU A 59 -2.26 -27.23 2.77
C LEU A 59 -2.52 -26.27 3.93
N GLU A 60 -1.47 -25.61 4.38
CA GLU A 60 -1.52 -24.48 5.31
C GLU A 60 -0.69 -23.33 4.75
N VAL A 61 -1.22 -22.11 4.82
CA VAL A 61 -0.49 -20.91 4.43
C VAL A 61 0.45 -20.54 5.56
N LYS A 62 1.74 -20.45 5.24
CA LYS A 62 2.79 -19.98 6.17
C LYS A 62 3.11 -18.51 5.97
N GLU A 63 3.10 -18.06 4.72
CA GLU A 63 3.43 -16.69 4.39
C GLU A 63 2.77 -16.29 3.06
N ILE A 64 2.48 -15.00 2.91
CA ILE A 64 2.09 -14.39 1.65
C ILE A 64 3.06 -13.24 1.41
N GLN A 65 3.72 -13.23 0.24
CA GLN A 65 4.77 -12.27 -0.12
C GLN A 65 4.30 -11.48 -1.34
N ASP A 66 4.38 -10.15 -1.28
CA ASP A 66 3.90 -9.26 -2.36
C ASP A 66 4.98 -8.28 -2.85
N GLY A 67 6.24 -8.52 -2.48
CA GLY A 67 7.36 -7.75 -2.99
C GLY A 67 7.58 -7.99 -4.48
N ASN A 68 8.06 -6.97 -5.20
CA ASN A 68 8.14 -6.95 -6.68
C ASN A 68 6.80 -7.09 -7.42
N SER A 69 5.66 -6.88 -6.76
CA SER A 69 4.36 -6.91 -7.44
C SER A 69 4.25 -5.82 -8.51
N ILE A 70 3.61 -6.16 -9.63
CA ILE A 70 3.18 -5.16 -10.62
C ILE A 70 2.05 -4.26 -10.08
N ILE A 71 1.39 -4.64 -8.98
CA ILE A 71 0.33 -3.84 -8.36
C ILE A 71 0.97 -2.73 -7.54
N ASN A 72 0.67 -1.48 -7.92
CA ASN A 72 1.18 -0.30 -7.24
C ASN A 72 0.37 0.05 -6.00
N PHE A 73 -0.94 -0.19 -6.05
CA PHE A 73 -1.85 0.13 -4.95
C PHE A 73 -2.81 -1.04 -4.74
N TRP A 74 -2.70 -1.68 -3.58
CA TRP A 74 -3.63 -2.69 -3.13
C TRP A 74 -4.89 -2.02 -2.59
N VAL A 75 -6.05 -2.37 -3.16
CA VAL A 75 -7.36 -2.10 -2.57
C VAL A 75 -7.63 -3.12 -1.46
N GLU A 76 -7.27 -4.38 -1.74
CA GLU A 76 -7.27 -5.50 -0.80
C GLU A 76 -5.95 -6.23 -0.97
N LYS A 77 -4.99 -5.96 -0.08
CA LYS A 77 -3.69 -6.62 -0.07
C LYS A 77 -3.90 -8.12 0.18
N PRO A 78 -3.20 -9.05 -0.50
CA PRO A 78 -3.47 -10.48 -0.36
C PRO A 78 -3.34 -10.93 1.10
N PHE A 79 -4.45 -11.39 1.68
CA PHE A 79 -4.50 -11.87 3.06
C PHE A 79 -5.37 -13.13 3.17
N LEU A 80 -5.07 -13.94 4.19
CA LEU A 80 -5.84 -15.14 4.51
C LEU A 80 -7.15 -14.73 5.20
N ASN A 81 -8.25 -14.68 4.45
CA ASN A 81 -9.56 -14.23 4.96
C ASN A 81 -10.31 -15.36 5.69
N SER A 82 -10.09 -16.62 5.31
CA SER A 82 -10.50 -17.79 6.09
C SER A 82 -9.45 -18.90 6.00
N LYS A 83 -9.68 -20.06 6.64
CA LYS A 83 -8.73 -21.20 6.61
C LYS A 83 -8.34 -21.68 5.21
N SER A 84 -9.13 -21.38 4.18
CA SER A 84 -8.98 -21.94 2.83
C SER A 84 -9.11 -20.92 1.70
N ASN A 85 -9.07 -19.61 1.99
CA ASN A 85 -9.16 -18.60 0.94
C ASN A 85 -8.28 -17.37 1.18
N ILE A 86 -7.68 -16.87 0.10
CA ILE A 86 -6.91 -15.63 0.04
C ILE A 86 -7.62 -14.71 -0.96
N SER A 87 -7.97 -13.50 -0.52
CA SER A 87 -8.62 -12.49 -1.38
C SER A 87 -7.61 -11.40 -1.73
N TYR A 88 -7.67 -10.89 -2.95
CA TYR A 88 -6.78 -9.81 -3.41
C TYR A 88 -7.49 -8.91 -4.41
N ALA A 89 -7.17 -7.61 -4.36
CA ALA A 89 -7.61 -6.62 -5.32
C ALA A 89 -6.61 -5.47 -5.39
N GLY A 90 -6.23 -5.05 -6.59
CA GLY A 90 -5.25 -3.98 -6.76
C GLY A 90 -5.36 -3.28 -8.09
N ILE A 91 -4.75 -2.10 -8.14
CA ILE A 91 -4.71 -1.23 -9.32
C ILE A 91 -3.26 -0.98 -9.77
N ILE A 92 -3.13 -0.82 -11.09
CA ILE A 92 -1.87 -0.59 -11.82
C ILE A 92 -2.06 0.68 -12.66
N PRO A 93 -1.82 1.88 -12.09
CA PRO A 93 -1.95 3.12 -12.84
C PRO A 93 -1.03 3.14 -14.07
N GLY A 94 -1.53 3.67 -15.19
CA GLY A 94 -0.81 3.63 -16.47
C GLY A 94 -0.96 2.30 -17.22
N GLY A 95 -1.51 1.27 -16.57
CA GLY A 95 -1.78 -0.04 -17.14
C GLY A 95 -0.54 -0.92 -17.27
N TYR A 96 -0.77 -2.22 -17.29
CA TYR A 96 0.22 -3.26 -17.50
C TYR A 96 -0.06 -3.96 -18.83
N LYS A 97 0.96 -4.19 -19.65
CA LYS A 97 0.82 -4.88 -20.92
C LYS A 97 2.04 -5.77 -21.18
N GLU A 98 2.04 -6.96 -20.61
CA GLU A 98 3.09 -7.95 -20.76
C GLU A 98 2.52 -9.36 -20.56
N THR A 99 3.33 -10.36 -20.90
CA THR A 99 2.93 -11.77 -20.83
C THR A 99 3.11 -12.41 -19.45
N LYS A 100 3.86 -11.76 -18.53
CA LYS A 100 4.14 -12.32 -17.21
C LYS A 100 4.39 -11.22 -16.17
N GLY A 101 3.32 -10.77 -15.54
CA GLY A 101 3.37 -9.83 -14.42
C GLY A 101 3.16 -10.52 -13.08
N PHE A 102 4.14 -10.41 -12.19
CA PHE A 102 4.07 -10.97 -10.85
C PHE A 102 3.06 -10.21 -9.98
N LEU A 103 2.12 -10.92 -9.36
CA LEU A 103 1.16 -10.32 -8.43
C LEU A 103 1.60 -10.51 -6.97
N PHE A 104 1.80 -11.75 -6.55
CA PHE A 104 2.25 -12.14 -5.20
C PHE A 104 2.56 -13.64 -5.17
N SER A 105 3.20 -14.09 -4.10
CA SER A 105 3.51 -15.49 -3.81
C SER A 105 2.83 -15.95 -2.53
N ILE A 106 2.50 -17.24 -2.48
CA ILE A 106 1.97 -17.91 -1.29
C ILE A 106 2.93 -19.05 -0.93
N VAL A 107 3.41 -19.04 0.31
CA VAL A 107 4.19 -20.14 0.88
C VAL A 107 3.22 -21.09 1.57
N PHE A 108 3.05 -22.29 1.01
CA PHE A 108 2.24 -23.36 1.59
C PHE A 108 3.12 -24.37 2.30
N GLN A 109 2.64 -24.95 3.41
CA GLN A 109 3.16 -26.20 3.99
C GLN A 109 2.17 -27.35 3.71
N ALA A 110 2.68 -28.49 3.24
CA ALA A 110 1.91 -29.70 3.02
C ALA A 110 1.66 -30.48 4.33
N LYS A 111 0.41 -30.79 4.65
CA LYS A 111 -0.03 -31.41 5.91
C LYS A 111 -0.55 -32.84 5.79
N ALA A 112 -0.98 -33.26 4.60
CA ALA A 112 -1.55 -34.58 4.39
C ALA A 112 -1.29 -35.10 2.97
N ASN A 113 -1.13 -36.42 2.84
CA ASN A 113 -0.94 -37.06 1.53
C ASN A 113 -2.22 -37.01 0.71
N GLY A 114 -2.08 -36.74 -0.59
CA GLY A 114 -3.22 -36.69 -1.50
C GLY A 114 -2.94 -35.82 -2.72
N ASN A 115 -3.91 -35.76 -3.62
CA ASN A 115 -3.90 -34.84 -4.74
C ASN A 115 -4.85 -33.68 -4.42
N GLY A 116 -4.54 -32.49 -4.91
CA GLY A 116 -5.41 -31.33 -4.76
C GLY A 116 -5.20 -30.33 -5.88
N ILE A 117 -6.07 -29.32 -5.89
CA ILE A 117 -6.04 -28.22 -6.85
C ILE A 117 -6.08 -26.93 -6.04
N ILE A 118 -5.20 -26.00 -6.39
CA ILE A 118 -5.28 -24.61 -5.96
C ILE A 118 -5.99 -23.86 -7.09
N GLU A 119 -7.12 -23.26 -6.76
CA GLU A 119 -8.05 -22.69 -7.73
C GLU A 119 -8.12 -21.18 -7.62
N ILE A 120 -8.12 -20.53 -8.77
CA ILE A 120 -8.42 -19.11 -8.87
C ILE A 120 -9.92 -18.98 -9.17
N ARG A 121 -10.63 -18.17 -8.37
CA ARG A 121 -12.08 -17.91 -8.53
C ARG A 121 -12.36 -16.42 -8.46
N ASP A 122 -13.56 -16.04 -8.90
CA ASP A 122 -14.08 -14.66 -8.86
C ASP A 122 -13.16 -13.61 -9.52
N VAL A 123 -12.38 -14.00 -10.53
CA VAL A 123 -11.42 -13.10 -11.17
C VAL A 123 -12.12 -12.04 -12.01
N LYS A 124 -11.69 -10.79 -11.84
CA LYS A 124 -12.01 -9.71 -12.77
C LYS A 124 -10.77 -8.90 -13.09
N SER A 125 -10.58 -8.59 -14.35
CA SER A 125 -9.57 -7.65 -14.83
C SER A 125 -10.23 -6.50 -15.58
N LEU A 126 -9.73 -5.29 -15.36
CA LEU A 126 -10.21 -4.08 -16.02
C LEU A 126 -9.21 -3.56 -17.04
N LEU A 127 -9.72 -3.14 -18.20
CA LEU A 127 -8.93 -2.48 -19.22
C LEU A 127 -8.47 -1.10 -18.74
N ASN A 128 -7.27 -0.72 -19.16
CA ASN A 128 -6.72 0.60 -18.97
C ASN A 128 -7.31 1.62 -19.95
N ASP A 129 -8.63 1.84 -19.88
CA ASP A 129 -9.38 2.70 -20.81
C ASP A 129 -10.06 3.91 -20.14
N GLY A 130 -9.88 4.04 -18.82
CA GLY A 130 -10.49 5.10 -18.00
C GLY A 130 -12.01 4.98 -17.82
N LYS A 131 -12.64 3.90 -18.30
CA LYS A 131 -14.09 3.66 -18.22
C LYS A 131 -14.48 2.53 -17.28
N GLY A 132 -13.51 1.76 -16.81
CA GLY A 132 -13.76 0.58 -15.96
C GLY A 132 -14.35 -0.58 -16.76
N THR A 133 -13.93 -0.75 -18.01
CA THR A 133 -14.39 -1.85 -18.86
C THR A 133 -13.79 -3.18 -18.40
N LEU A 134 -14.64 -4.16 -18.11
CA LEU A 134 -14.23 -5.54 -17.84
C LEU A 134 -13.68 -6.19 -19.11
N THR A 135 -12.52 -6.84 -19.01
CA THR A 135 -12.06 -7.77 -20.04
C THR A 135 -12.44 -9.21 -19.68
N LYS A 136 -12.51 -10.09 -20.69
CA LYS A 136 -12.59 -11.52 -20.46
C LYS A 136 -11.30 -11.97 -19.78
N THR A 137 -11.42 -12.63 -18.64
CA THR A 137 -10.28 -13.19 -17.93
C THR A 137 -10.43 -14.69 -17.79
N ILE A 138 -9.44 -15.44 -18.26
CA ILE A 138 -9.34 -16.88 -18.05
C ILE A 138 -8.40 -17.16 -16.88
N VAL A 139 -8.49 -18.38 -16.33
CA VAL A 139 -7.66 -18.80 -15.21
C VAL A 139 -6.94 -20.10 -15.51
N LYS A 140 -5.71 -20.22 -15.00
CA LYS A 140 -4.96 -21.47 -15.00
C LYS A 140 -4.62 -21.86 -13.56
N ASN A 141 -5.36 -22.85 -13.07
CA ASN A 141 -5.22 -23.42 -11.73
C ASN A 141 -3.94 -24.27 -11.62
N LEU A 142 -3.54 -24.62 -10.39
CA LEU A 142 -2.38 -25.46 -10.12
C LEU A 142 -2.82 -26.78 -9.48
N GLU A 143 -2.53 -27.89 -10.14
CA GLU A 143 -2.64 -29.22 -9.54
C GLU A 143 -1.37 -29.55 -8.76
N PHE A 144 -1.54 -30.23 -7.63
CA PHE A 144 -0.44 -30.70 -6.82
C PHE A 144 -0.70 -32.09 -6.24
N LYS A 145 0.38 -32.75 -5.84
CA LYS A 145 0.38 -34.05 -5.17
C LYS A 145 1.31 -34.01 -3.97
N VAL A 146 0.75 -34.29 -2.79
CA VAL A 146 1.52 -34.52 -1.56
C VAL A 146 1.72 -36.02 -1.39
N GLN A 147 2.97 -36.43 -1.21
CA GLN A 147 3.32 -37.82 -0.97
C GLN A 147 4.46 -37.94 0.03
N ASN A 148 4.54 -39.08 0.72
CA ASN A 148 5.62 -39.32 1.65
C ASN A 148 6.88 -39.72 0.85
N LEU A 149 7.82 -38.79 0.71
CA LEU A 149 9.02 -38.97 -0.12
C LEU A 149 10.24 -39.46 0.67
N SER A 150 10.35 -39.11 1.96
CA SER A 150 11.43 -39.56 2.83
C SER A 150 11.10 -39.36 4.31
N LYS A 151 11.74 -40.17 5.17
CA LYS A 151 11.74 -40.01 6.65
C LYS A 151 13.10 -39.59 7.20
N ASP A 152 14.09 -39.37 6.34
CA ASP A 152 15.44 -38.98 6.76
C ASP A 152 15.44 -37.54 7.32
N PRO A 153 15.81 -37.34 8.61
CA PRO A 153 15.85 -36.01 9.23
C PRO A 153 16.71 -34.98 8.48
N ALA A 154 17.76 -35.39 7.77
CA ALA A 154 18.58 -34.48 6.97
C ALA A 154 17.83 -33.94 5.75
N ILE A 155 16.97 -34.78 5.14
CA ILE A 155 16.11 -34.39 4.02
C ILE A 155 14.95 -33.52 4.54
N LEU A 156 14.37 -33.86 5.70
CA LEU A 156 13.28 -33.11 6.32
C LEU A 156 13.69 -31.67 6.71
N LYS A 157 14.98 -31.39 6.94
CA LYS A 157 15.43 -30.00 7.16
C LYS A 157 15.26 -29.11 5.93
N ASN A 158 15.40 -29.68 4.73
CA ASN A 158 15.24 -28.94 3.47
C ASN A 158 13.77 -28.74 3.09
N TYR A 159 12.84 -29.28 3.87
CA TYR A 159 11.40 -29.12 3.66
C TYR A 159 10.90 -27.77 4.17
N ILE A 160 11.63 -27.09 5.05
CA ILE A 160 11.28 -25.74 5.48
C ILE A 160 12.07 -24.77 4.61
N LEU A 161 11.37 -23.81 3.98
CA LEU A 161 12.06 -22.75 3.24
C LEU A 161 12.79 -21.88 4.25
N THR A 162 14.07 -21.61 3.97
CA THR A 162 14.84 -20.66 4.77
C THR A 162 14.18 -19.28 4.63
N PRO A 163 13.93 -18.56 5.74
CA PRO A 163 13.45 -17.19 5.67
C PRO A 163 14.38 -16.36 4.76
N GLN A 164 13.79 -15.65 3.80
CA GLN A 164 14.55 -14.75 2.94
C GLN A 164 15.05 -13.59 3.81
N GLU A 165 16.37 -13.38 3.84
CA GLU A 165 16.92 -12.15 4.43
C GLU A 165 16.61 -10.99 3.51
N ASP A 166 16.01 -9.94 4.07
CA ASP A 166 15.73 -8.69 3.40
C ASP A 166 16.20 -7.55 4.29
N LYS A 167 17.16 -6.78 3.76
CA LYS A 167 17.80 -5.64 4.45
C LYS A 167 17.56 -4.34 3.70
N ASP A 168 16.85 -4.40 2.58
CA ASP A 168 16.55 -3.24 1.79
C ASP A 168 15.40 -2.50 2.46
N LEU A 169 15.50 -1.17 2.53
CA LEU A 169 14.40 -0.37 3.04
C LEU A 169 13.28 -0.37 1.98
N PRO A 170 12.01 -0.18 2.41
CA PRO A 170 10.92 0.15 1.48
C PRO A 170 11.36 1.21 0.46
N GLU A 171 10.79 1.19 -0.74
CA GLU A 171 11.10 2.19 -1.76
C GLU A 171 10.75 3.60 -1.31
N ASP A 172 11.41 4.60 -1.91
CA ASP A 172 11.10 5.99 -1.62
C ASP A 172 9.72 6.36 -2.16
N PHE A 173 8.98 7.17 -1.41
CA PHE A 173 7.61 7.53 -1.75
C PHE A 173 7.26 8.93 -1.30
N LYS A 174 6.18 9.47 -1.87
CA LYS A 174 5.71 10.82 -1.56
C LYS A 174 4.25 10.78 -1.08
N PRO A 175 4.01 11.00 0.23
CA PRO A 175 2.67 11.23 0.73
C PRO A 175 2.04 12.49 0.12
N GLU A 176 0.74 12.43 -0.18
CA GLU A 176 -0.01 13.53 -0.77
C GLU A 176 -1.22 13.89 0.10
N ILE A 177 -1.30 15.16 0.49
CA ILE A 177 -2.42 15.70 1.26
C ILE A 177 -3.51 16.15 0.29
N ALA A 178 -4.73 15.67 0.51
CA ALA A 178 -5.89 16.00 -0.30
C ALA A 178 -7.13 16.29 0.57
N GLN A 179 -8.12 16.91 -0.05
CA GLN A 179 -9.45 17.13 0.49
C GLN A 179 -10.44 16.91 -0.63
N ASN A 180 -11.53 16.21 -0.35
CA ASN A 180 -12.56 15.94 -1.34
C ASN A 180 -13.94 16.29 -0.76
N PRO A 181 -14.78 17.08 -1.46
CA PRO A 181 -16.11 17.45 -1.01
C PRO A 181 -17.04 16.27 -0.67
N THR A 182 -16.81 15.11 -1.28
CA THR A 182 -17.66 13.91 -1.15
C THR A 182 -17.06 12.82 -0.27
N MET A 183 -15.82 12.97 0.20
CA MET A 183 -15.16 11.99 1.08
C MET A 183 -14.84 12.60 2.45
N PHE A 184 -14.90 11.77 3.48
CA PHE A 184 -14.48 12.11 4.85
C PHE A 184 -15.09 13.42 5.39
N ASN A 185 -16.31 13.78 4.96
CA ASN A 185 -16.99 15.03 5.32
C ASN A 185 -16.15 16.29 5.04
N LYS A 186 -15.43 16.32 3.91
CA LYS A 186 -14.53 17.41 3.51
C LYS A 186 -13.35 17.60 4.47
N LYS A 187 -12.98 16.60 5.26
CA LYS A 187 -11.75 16.65 6.05
C LYS A 187 -10.53 16.47 5.16
N TRP A 188 -9.42 17.07 5.57
CA TRP A 188 -8.10 16.80 5.02
C TRP A 188 -7.67 15.38 5.37
N PHE A 189 -7.15 14.67 4.38
CA PHE A 189 -6.59 13.34 4.51
C PHE A 189 -5.28 13.26 3.74
N ILE A 190 -4.44 12.29 4.09
CA ILE A 190 -3.19 12.01 3.42
C ILE A 190 -3.24 10.63 2.77
N VAL A 191 -2.75 10.55 1.54
CA VAL A 191 -2.62 9.33 0.75
C VAL A 191 -1.15 9.00 0.63
N PHE A 192 -0.80 7.75 0.85
CA PHE A 192 0.55 7.24 0.73
C PHE A 192 0.50 5.77 0.28
N SER A 193 1.55 5.34 -0.40
CA SER A 193 1.83 3.96 -0.73
C SER A 193 3.31 3.88 -1.09
N THR A 194 3.92 2.74 -0.80
CA THR A 194 5.24 2.37 -1.29
C THR A 194 5.26 0.88 -1.60
N GLN A 195 6.31 0.45 -2.29
CA GLN A 195 6.59 -0.93 -2.59
C GLN A 195 7.88 -1.35 -1.87
N ASP A 196 8.06 -2.65 -1.76
CA ASP A 196 9.31 -3.25 -1.32
C ASP A 196 9.71 -4.35 -2.32
N LYS A 197 11.00 -4.52 -2.56
CA LYS A 197 11.53 -5.50 -3.52
C LYS A 197 11.83 -6.86 -2.87
N GLY A 198 11.82 -6.95 -1.55
CA GLY A 198 11.97 -8.22 -0.85
C GLY A 198 10.61 -8.85 -0.54
N LEU A 199 10.23 -8.84 0.74
CA LEU A 199 9.05 -9.58 1.22
C LEU A 199 7.74 -8.78 1.07
N GLY A 200 7.83 -7.49 0.76
CA GLY A 200 6.71 -6.57 0.64
C GLY A 200 6.41 -5.81 1.94
N ILE A 201 5.44 -4.89 1.88
CA ILE A 201 5.11 -4.00 3.00
C ILE A 201 4.29 -4.71 4.07
N ALA A 202 4.66 -4.61 5.35
CA ALA A 202 3.88 -5.14 6.46
C ALA A 202 2.82 -4.14 6.94
N ASP A 203 3.21 -2.89 7.20
CA ASP A 203 2.33 -1.92 7.84
C ASP A 203 2.76 -0.47 7.59
N TYR A 204 1.88 0.46 7.94
CA TYR A 204 2.16 1.88 7.98
C TYR A 204 1.84 2.48 9.34
N ALA A 205 2.56 3.53 9.70
CA ALA A 205 2.27 4.34 10.87
C ALA A 205 2.41 5.84 10.59
N ILE A 206 1.63 6.65 11.29
CA ILE A 206 1.61 8.11 11.16
C ILE A 206 1.89 8.77 12.51
N TYR A 207 2.58 9.91 12.44
CA TYR A 207 2.74 10.83 13.55
C TYR A 207 2.62 12.28 13.06
N GLU A 208 1.84 13.11 13.78
CA GLU A 208 1.61 14.53 13.47
C GLU A 208 2.20 15.40 14.58
N SER A 209 3.09 16.35 14.25
CA SER A 209 3.67 17.29 15.23
C SER A 209 3.73 18.71 14.70
N ARG A 210 3.44 19.69 15.55
CA ARG A 210 3.62 21.13 15.26
C ARG A 210 5.09 21.55 15.20
N LYS A 211 6.03 20.65 15.52
CA LYS A 211 7.47 20.90 15.55
C LYS A 211 8.20 19.83 14.72
N ILE A 212 9.37 20.20 14.21
CA ILE A 212 10.28 19.23 13.60
C ILE A 212 10.86 18.37 14.72
N GLU A 213 10.51 17.08 14.71
CA GLU A 213 11.10 16.08 15.59
C GLU A 213 12.34 15.44 14.95
N LYS A 214 13.39 15.26 15.76
CA LYS A 214 14.60 14.50 15.37
C LYS A 214 14.49 13.02 15.70
N GLN A 215 13.70 12.69 16.71
CA GLN A 215 13.46 11.32 17.18
C GLN A 215 12.01 11.25 17.65
N ILE A 216 11.31 10.18 17.28
CA ILE A 216 9.90 9.96 17.64
C ILE A 216 9.85 8.69 18.47
N ALA A 217 9.25 8.76 19.65
CA ALA A 217 9.11 7.62 20.55
C ALA A 217 8.27 6.51 19.90
N ALA A 218 8.57 5.24 20.18
CA ALA A 218 7.92 4.10 19.54
C ALA A 218 6.39 4.08 19.75
N ASP A 219 5.94 4.51 20.92
CA ASP A 219 4.52 4.60 21.34
C ASP A 219 3.79 5.84 20.81
N ALA A 220 4.51 6.81 20.25
CA ALA A 220 3.91 7.99 19.64
C ALA A 220 3.33 7.72 18.24
N TRP A 221 3.77 6.63 17.60
CA TRP A 221 3.31 6.22 16.28
C TRP A 221 1.90 5.60 16.34
N GLU A 222 1.04 6.05 15.45
CA GLU A 222 -0.29 5.47 15.27
C GLU A 222 -0.32 4.59 14.02
N LYS A 223 -0.78 3.35 14.15
CA LYS A 223 -1.00 2.47 13.01
C LYS A 223 -2.02 3.11 12.06
N ALA A 224 -1.68 3.16 10.77
CA ALA A 224 -2.45 3.90 9.78
C ALA A 224 -2.66 3.08 8.50
N THR A 225 -3.76 3.36 7.83
CA THR A 225 -4.04 2.86 6.47
C THR A 225 -4.29 4.06 5.56
N SER A 226 -3.90 3.94 4.30
CA SER A 226 -4.16 4.96 3.29
C SER A 226 -5.54 4.74 2.66
N PRO A 227 -6.37 5.79 2.45
CA PRO A 227 -6.18 7.17 2.92
C PRO A 227 -6.36 7.32 4.43
N TYR A 228 -5.56 8.20 5.07
CA TYR A 228 -5.65 8.50 6.50
C TYR A 228 -6.20 9.92 6.73
N VAL A 229 -7.26 10.06 7.54
CA VAL A 229 -7.83 11.37 7.89
C VAL A 229 -6.95 12.05 8.93
N LEU A 230 -6.39 13.21 8.60
CA LEU A 230 -5.48 13.93 9.48
C LEU A 230 -6.17 14.38 10.77
N LYS A 231 -5.45 14.35 11.89
CA LYS A 231 -5.92 14.93 13.16
C LYS A 231 -5.83 16.45 13.10
N ASP A 232 -4.74 16.98 12.54
CA ASP A 232 -4.56 18.41 12.30
C ASP A 232 -5.25 18.87 11.02
N GLN A 233 -6.49 19.33 11.16
CA GLN A 233 -7.26 19.89 10.05
C GLN A 233 -6.87 21.33 9.69
N ASP A 234 -6.01 21.98 10.48
CA ASP A 234 -5.47 23.31 10.18
C ASP A 234 -4.18 23.25 9.35
N LEU A 235 -3.63 22.05 9.09
CA LEU A 235 -2.43 21.80 8.29
C LEU A 235 -1.19 22.61 8.70
N GLU A 236 -0.97 22.78 10.00
CA GLU A 236 0.25 23.42 10.55
C GLU A 236 1.20 22.42 11.23
N SER A 237 0.92 21.13 11.09
CA SER A 237 1.76 20.03 11.59
C SER A 237 2.63 19.45 10.47
N PHE A 238 3.85 19.09 10.83
CA PHE A 238 4.66 18.12 10.08
C PHE A 238 4.00 16.76 10.22
N ILE A 239 3.89 16.05 9.10
CA ILE A 239 3.26 14.72 9.05
C ILE A 239 4.34 13.72 8.68
N TYR A 240 4.61 12.79 9.59
CA TYR A 240 5.58 11.72 9.41
C TYR A 240 4.81 10.46 9.01
N VAL A 241 5.18 9.87 7.88
CA VAL A 241 4.63 8.59 7.42
C VAL A 241 5.76 7.56 7.45
N LYS A 242 5.57 6.50 8.23
CA LYS A 242 6.48 5.38 8.34
C LYS A 242 5.92 4.16 7.61
N ALA A 243 6.68 3.61 6.67
CA ALA A 243 6.43 2.32 6.05
C ALA A 243 7.35 1.27 6.68
N ILE A 244 6.81 0.11 7.01
CA ILE A 244 7.53 -1.02 7.63
C ILE A 244 7.37 -2.22 6.71
N ASP A 245 8.46 -2.83 6.24
CA ASP A 245 8.40 -4.08 5.47
C ASP A 245 8.21 -5.31 6.38
N LYS A 246 8.05 -6.50 5.77
CA LYS A 246 7.90 -7.76 6.52
C LYS A 246 9.17 -8.26 7.19
N ALA A 247 10.34 -7.74 6.80
CA ALA A 247 11.61 -8.00 7.49
C ALA A 247 11.86 -7.04 8.67
N GLY A 248 11.06 -5.99 8.79
CA GLY A 248 11.14 -4.97 9.84
C GLY A 248 11.99 -3.77 9.47
N ASN A 249 12.43 -3.60 8.23
CA ASN A 249 13.10 -2.36 7.83
C ASN A 249 12.07 -1.22 7.70
N GLU A 250 12.49 -0.02 8.10
CA GLU A 250 11.61 1.14 8.19
C GLU A 250 12.07 2.27 7.26
N ARG A 251 11.13 2.86 6.52
CA ARG A 251 11.33 4.15 5.85
C ARG A 251 10.38 5.19 6.41
N ILE A 252 10.91 6.35 6.79
CA ILE A 252 10.12 7.49 7.25
C ILE A 252 10.23 8.63 6.24
N VAL A 253 9.08 9.14 5.79
CA VAL A 253 8.96 10.31 4.93
C VAL A 253 8.21 11.41 5.68
N VAL A 254 8.66 12.65 5.54
CA VAL A 254 8.06 13.80 6.22
C VAL A 254 7.42 14.73 5.20
N THR A 255 6.20 15.17 5.49
CA THR A 255 5.49 16.22 4.75
C THR A 255 5.46 17.50 5.57
N ASP A 256 5.87 18.60 4.97
CA ASP A 256 5.87 19.92 5.60
C ASP A 256 4.44 20.46 5.82
N PRO A 257 4.23 21.27 6.86
CA PRO A 257 2.95 21.94 7.08
C PRO A 257 2.62 22.88 5.91
N LYS A 258 1.35 22.86 5.49
CA LYS A 258 0.86 23.74 4.43
C LYS A 258 0.79 25.20 4.90
N TYR A 259 0.48 25.41 6.17
CA TYR A 259 0.40 26.73 6.79
C TYR A 259 1.40 26.80 7.94
N LEU A 260 2.34 27.75 7.88
CA LEU A 260 3.28 27.98 8.97
C LEU A 260 2.55 28.59 10.17
N LEU A 261 2.91 28.15 11.38
CA LEU A 261 2.37 28.61 12.65
C LEU A 261 2.21 30.15 12.68
N LYS A 262 0.97 30.62 12.77
CA LYS A 262 0.66 32.07 12.87
C LYS A 262 1.26 32.75 14.12
N GLN A 263 1.77 31.99 15.09
CA GLN A 263 2.22 32.50 16.39
C GLN A 263 3.26 33.63 16.29
N HIS A 264 4.15 33.65 15.30
CA HIS A 264 5.10 34.75 15.15
C HIS A 264 4.44 36.07 14.74
N LYS A 265 3.35 36.05 13.95
CA LYS A 265 2.65 37.28 13.54
C LYS A 265 1.88 37.91 14.69
N THR A 266 1.30 37.11 15.59
CA THR A 266 0.53 37.64 16.73
C THR A 266 1.42 38.33 17.77
N TRP A 267 2.59 37.77 18.08
CA TRP A 267 3.55 38.42 19.00
C TRP A 267 4.15 39.71 18.41
N LEU A 268 4.48 39.73 17.12
CA LEU A 268 4.92 40.96 16.45
C LEU A 268 3.84 42.05 16.50
N ASN A 269 2.57 41.71 16.28
CA ASN A 269 1.48 42.66 16.39
C ASN A 269 1.33 43.21 17.82
N LEU A 270 1.45 42.36 18.85
CA LEU A 270 1.41 42.80 20.25
C LEU A 270 2.60 43.70 20.61
N ILE A 271 3.80 43.40 20.11
CA ILE A 271 4.99 44.24 20.29
C ILE A 271 4.79 45.60 19.61
N ILE A 272 4.26 45.62 18.38
CA ILE A 272 3.96 46.87 17.65
C ILE A 272 2.93 47.69 18.43
N ILE A 273 1.85 47.07 18.92
CA ILE A 273 0.84 47.75 19.75
C ILE A 273 1.47 48.32 21.02
N ALA A 274 2.33 47.56 21.71
CA ALA A 274 3.03 48.02 22.91
C ALA A 274 3.94 49.23 22.62
N ILE A 275 4.70 49.20 21.51
CA ILE A 275 5.55 50.32 21.08
C ILE A 275 4.71 51.57 20.78
N VAL A 276 3.59 51.42 20.07
CA VAL A 276 2.68 52.54 19.77
C VAL A 276 2.12 53.16 21.05
N LEU A 277 1.70 52.34 22.02
CA LEU A 277 1.20 52.83 23.31
C LEU A 277 2.27 53.61 24.09
N VAL A 278 3.53 53.17 24.07
CA VAL A 278 4.65 53.87 24.70
C VAL A 278 4.90 55.22 24.02
N ILE A 279 4.88 55.29 22.68
CA ILE A 279 5.06 56.53 21.93
C ILE A 279 3.94 57.53 22.26
N VAL A 280 2.69 57.08 22.28
CA VAL A 280 1.52 57.91 22.64
C VAL A 280 1.63 58.40 24.08
N PHE A 281 2.07 57.57 25.02
CA PHE A 281 2.30 57.96 26.41
C PHE A 281 3.41 59.03 26.56
N ILE A 282 4.52 58.88 25.82
CA ILE A 282 5.59 59.88 25.84
C ILE A 282 5.12 61.20 25.22
N ALA A 283 4.44 61.15 24.07
CA ALA A 283 3.92 62.34 23.39
C ALA A 283 2.91 63.10 24.25
N SER A 284 1.96 62.40 24.89
CA SER A 284 0.99 63.01 25.81
C SER A 284 1.68 63.66 27.02
N LYS A 285 2.71 63.04 27.60
CA LYS A 285 3.50 63.63 28.70
C LYS A 285 4.25 64.89 28.27
N ILE A 286 4.80 64.94 27.05
CA ILE A 286 5.48 66.13 26.50
C ILE A 286 4.47 67.26 26.26
N LEU A 287 3.32 66.96 25.66
CA LEU A 287 2.26 67.94 25.41
C LEU A 287 1.70 68.50 26.71
N TRP A 288 1.49 67.66 27.73
CA TRP A 288 1.05 68.12 29.05
C TRP A 288 2.09 69.04 29.71
N LYS A 289 3.39 68.70 29.66
CA LYS A 289 4.44 69.59 30.16
C LYS A 289 4.46 70.94 29.43
N LYS A 290 4.23 70.96 28.12
CA LYS A 290 4.12 72.21 27.33
C LYS A 290 2.89 73.02 27.74
N TYR A 291 1.73 72.38 27.91
CA TYR A 291 0.49 73.01 28.34
C TYR A 291 0.63 73.69 29.72
N ILE A 292 1.18 72.99 30.73
CA ILE A 292 1.41 73.59 32.06
C ILE A 292 2.34 74.81 31.98
N LYS A 293 3.33 74.78 31.07
CA LYS A 293 4.30 75.87 30.92
C LYS A 293 3.73 77.10 30.20
N SER A 294 2.60 77.01 29.51
CA SER A 294 1.94 78.17 28.88
C SER A 294 0.92 78.86 29.79
N TYR A 295 0.64 78.32 30.98
CA TYR A 295 -0.28 78.87 31.99
C TYR A 295 0.45 79.35 33.26
N LYS A 296 1.79 79.36 33.23
CA LYS A 296 2.65 80.07 34.18
C LYS A 296 3.30 81.25 33.48
#